data_AF-A0A524LTM1-F1
#
_entry.id   AF-A0A524LTM1-F1
#
_cell.length_a   1.000
_cell.length_b   1.000
_cell.length_c   1.000
_cell.angle_alpha   90.00
_cell.angle_beta   90.00
_cell.angle_gamma   90.00
#
_symmetry.space_group_name_H-M   'P 1'
#
loop_
_entity.id
_entity.type
_entity.pdbx_description
1 polymer ?
#
loop_
_entity_poly.entity_id
_entity_poly.type
_entity_poly.pdbx_seq_one_letter_code
_entity_poly.pdbx_strand_id
1 'polypeptide(L)' 'PCGEVGGASYLKAIRGPLPQIPLVPTGGVDLETAGPMLDAGAFALGVGGAITDKKAISKGNFEVITENVRKFIDIVKEYR' A
#
# COMPACT_ATOMS: atom_id res chain seq x y z
N PRO A 1 -6.02 -7.80 8.14
CA PRO A 1 -5.48 -6.90 7.07
C PRO A 1 -6.17 -5.53 7.16
N CYS A 2 -5.48 -4.43 6.86
CA CYS A 2 -6.05 -3.08 6.95
C CYS A 2 -7.30 -2.93 6.05
N GLY A 3 -7.28 -3.52 4.86
CA GLY A 3 -8.44 -3.54 3.96
C GLY A 3 -9.72 -4.10 4.62
N GLU A 4 -9.61 -5.22 5.34
CA GLU A 4 -10.75 -5.91 5.99
C GLU A 4 -11.38 -5.13 7.15
N VAL A 5 -10.67 -4.16 7.72
CA VAL A 5 -11.15 -3.33 8.84
C VAL A 5 -11.55 -1.92 8.41
N GLY A 6 -11.65 -1.66 7.10
CA GLY A 6 -12.12 -0.39 6.54
C GLY A 6 -11.06 0.44 5.82
N GLY A 7 -9.83 -0.06 5.69
CA GLY A 7 -8.79 0.54 4.86
C GLY A 7 -8.51 2.02 5.19
N ALA A 8 -8.56 2.88 4.18
CA ALA A 8 -8.33 4.32 4.32
C ALA A 8 -9.28 4.99 5.35
N SER A 9 -10.54 4.57 5.42
CA SER A 9 -11.51 5.14 6.37
C SER A 9 -11.13 4.84 7.82
N TYR A 10 -10.65 3.62 8.08
CA TYR A 10 -10.14 3.20 9.37
C TYR A 10 -8.87 3.96 9.76
N LEU A 11 -7.95 4.14 8.79
CA LEU A 11 -6.73 4.91 9.00
C LEU A 11 -7.04 6.35 9.42
N LYS A 12 -7.99 7.00 8.74
CA LYS A 12 -8.45 8.36 9.06
C LYS A 12 -9.09 8.43 10.46
N ALA A 13 -9.85 7.41 10.84
CA ALA A 13 -10.46 7.32 12.17
C ALA A 13 -9.43 7.23 13.30
N ILE A 14 -8.32 6.50 13.11
CA ILE A 14 -7.21 6.44 14.09
C ILE A 14 -6.42 7.74 14.12
N ARG A 15 -6.18 8.36 12.95
CA ARG A 15 -5.43 9.61 12.82
C ARG A 15 -6.08 10.79 13.55
N GLY A 16 -7.40 10.78 13.70
CA GLY A 16 -8.14 11.80 14.46
C GLY A 16 -7.64 11.97 15.91
N PRO A 17 -7.72 10.95 16.76
CA PRO A 17 -7.24 11.01 18.15
C PRO A 17 -5.72 10.88 18.30
N LEU A 18 -5.01 10.27 17.34
CA LEU A 18 -3.57 9.98 17.44
C LEU A 18 -2.75 10.54 16.25
N PRO A 19 -2.82 11.86 15.97
CA PRO A 19 -2.19 12.45 14.78
C PRO A 19 -0.67 12.33 14.80
N GLN A 20 -0.03 12.26 15.96
CA GLN A 20 1.42 12.19 16.12
C GLN A 20 2.01 10.80 15.79
N ILE A 21 1.19 9.74 15.78
CA ILE A 21 1.69 8.37 15.58
C ILE A 21 1.78 8.06 14.07
N PRO A 22 2.96 7.70 13.54
CA PRO A 22 3.09 7.24 12.17
C PRO A 22 2.35 5.90 11.98
N LEU A 23 1.46 5.84 10.99
CA LEU A 23 0.72 4.63 10.65
C LEU A 23 1.22 4.05 9.34
N VAL A 24 1.43 2.73 9.31
CA VAL A 24 1.85 1.97 8.14
C VAL A 24 0.80 0.88 7.87
N PRO A 25 -0.24 1.14 7.06
CA PRO A 25 -1.24 0.13 6.72
C PRO A 25 -0.61 -1.04 5.98
N THR A 26 -1.01 -2.25 6.37
CA THR A 26 -0.57 -3.50 5.76
C THR A 26 -1.76 -4.42 5.48
N GLY A 27 -1.68 -5.15 4.37
CA GLY A 27 -2.71 -6.09 3.93
C GLY A 27 -3.95 -5.42 3.34
N GLY A 28 -4.29 -5.80 2.10
CA GLY A 28 -5.25 -5.05 1.28
C GLY A 28 -4.66 -3.75 0.72
N VAL A 29 -3.34 -3.73 0.48
CA VAL A 29 -2.63 -2.63 -0.19
C VAL A 29 -2.28 -3.09 -1.60
N ASP A 30 -2.86 -2.43 -2.59
CA ASP A 30 -2.69 -2.62 -4.03
C ASP A 30 -2.64 -1.25 -4.74
N LEU A 31 -2.58 -1.24 -6.06
CA LEU A 31 -2.45 0.00 -6.84
C LEU A 31 -3.68 0.92 -6.72
N GLU A 32 -4.85 0.38 -6.41
CA GLU A 32 -6.09 1.16 -6.28
C GLU A 32 -6.25 1.73 -4.86
N THR A 33 -5.77 1.00 -3.86
CA THR A 33 -5.89 1.36 -2.44
C THR A 33 -4.70 2.16 -1.90
N ALA A 34 -3.53 2.09 -2.55
CA ALA A 34 -2.32 2.79 -2.14
C ALA A 34 -2.51 4.31 -2.01
N GLY A 35 -3.02 4.96 -3.06
CA GLY A 35 -3.29 6.41 -3.07
C GLY A 35 -4.26 6.83 -1.95
N PRO A 36 -5.48 6.25 -1.89
CA PRO A 36 -6.44 6.55 -0.82
C PRO A 36 -5.90 6.34 0.61
N MET A 37 -5.01 5.36 0.83
CA MET A 37 -4.38 5.17 2.14
C MET A 37 -3.34 6.26 2.45
N LEU A 38 -2.58 6.72 1.45
CA LEU A 38 -1.66 7.86 1.60
C LEU A 38 -2.44 9.15 1.88
N ASP A 39 -3.54 9.40 1.17
CA ASP A 39 -4.46 10.52 1.41
C ASP A 39 -5.03 10.51 2.83
N ALA A 40 -5.34 9.32 3.35
CA ALA A 40 -5.81 9.14 4.73
C ALA A 40 -4.72 9.39 5.79
N GLY A 41 -3.50 9.74 5.37
CA GLY A 41 -2.38 10.09 6.23
C GLY A 41 -1.50 8.90 6.57
N ALA A 42 -1.42 7.86 5.73
CA ALA A 42 -0.38 6.84 5.91
C ALA A 42 1.02 7.46 5.85
N PHE A 43 1.89 7.06 6.76
CA PHE A 43 3.30 7.45 6.73
C PHE A 43 4.06 6.70 5.63
N ALA A 44 3.80 5.40 5.53
CA ALA A 44 4.33 4.49 4.52
C ALA A 44 3.30 3.39 4.22
N LEU A 45 3.52 2.59 3.17
CA LEU A 45 2.63 1.49 2.78
C LEU A 45 3.35 0.15 2.92
N GLY A 46 2.73 -0.82 3.59
CA GLY A 46 3.21 -2.21 3.61
C GLY A 46 2.60 -3.01 2.46
N VAL A 47 3.36 -3.16 1.38
CA VAL A 47 2.95 -3.89 0.18
C VAL A 47 3.55 -5.29 0.19
N GLY A 48 2.73 -6.32 -0.01
CA GLY A 48 3.16 -7.72 -0.04
C GLY A 48 2.54 -8.47 -1.21
N GLY A 49 1.32 -8.97 -1.01
CA GLY A 49 0.60 -9.79 -2.00
C GLY A 49 0.51 -9.16 -3.40
N ALA A 50 0.41 -7.83 -3.49
CA ALA A 50 0.32 -7.10 -4.76
C ALA A 50 1.62 -7.08 -5.58
N ILE A 51 2.78 -7.37 -4.98
CA ILE A 51 4.07 -7.44 -5.67
C ILE A 51 4.63 -8.88 -5.72
N THR A 52 4.15 -9.78 -4.85
CA THR A 52 4.58 -11.19 -4.84
C THR A 52 3.70 -12.06 -5.75
N ASP A 53 3.72 -11.83 -7.05
CA ASP A 53 3.01 -12.70 -8.01
C ASP A 53 3.67 -14.08 -8.03
N LYS A 54 3.00 -15.07 -7.43
CA LYS A 54 3.48 -16.45 -7.34
C LYS A 54 3.72 -17.09 -8.71
N LYS A 55 2.92 -16.75 -9.72
CA LYS A 55 3.09 -17.28 -11.08
C LYS A 55 4.33 -16.68 -11.72
N ALA A 56 4.54 -15.37 -11.57
CA ALA A 56 5.73 -14.69 -12.06
C ALA A 56 7.00 -15.28 -11.41
N ILE A 57 6.99 -15.47 -10.09
CA ILE A 57 8.09 -16.09 -9.33
C ILE A 57 8.36 -17.51 -9.85
N SER A 58 7.32 -18.36 -9.99
CA SER A 58 7.50 -19.74 -10.45
C SER A 58 8.07 -19.85 -11.87
N LYS A 59 7.86 -18.83 -12.71
CA LYS A 59 8.33 -18.77 -14.08
C LYS A 59 9.65 -18.01 -14.24
N GLY A 60 10.17 -17.42 -13.16
CA GLY A 60 11.36 -16.56 -13.19
C GLY A 60 11.14 -15.20 -13.87
N ASN A 61 9.89 -14.79 -14.10
CA ASN A 61 9.53 -13.53 -14.78
C ASN A 61 9.53 -12.36 -13.79
N PHE A 62 10.70 -12.00 -13.27
CA PHE A 62 10.84 -10.92 -12.27
C PHE A 62 10.59 -9.51 -12.85
N GLU A 63 10.54 -9.38 -14.17
CA GLU A 63 10.18 -8.14 -14.87
C GLU A 63 8.77 -7.69 -14.48
N VAL A 64 7.82 -8.61 -14.36
CA VAL A 64 6.43 -8.30 -13.95
C VAL A 64 6.41 -7.72 -12.54
N ILE A 65 7.21 -8.28 -11.63
CA ILE A 65 7.33 -7.78 -10.26
C ILE A 65 7.94 -6.38 -10.26
N THR A 66 9.00 -6.19 -11.07
CA THR A 66 9.68 -4.90 -11.23
C THR A 66 8.73 -3.83 -11.73
N GLU A 67 7.93 -4.12 -12.76
CA GLU A 67 6.93 -3.21 -13.31
C GLU A 67 5.85 -2.85 -12.29
N ASN A 68 5.36 -3.82 -11.52
CA ASN A 68 4.38 -3.56 -10.47
C ASN A 68 4.95 -2.68 -9.37
N VAL A 69 6.18 -2.95 -8.92
CA VAL A 69 6.87 -2.09 -7.93
C VAL A 69 7.07 -0.68 -8.45
N ARG A 70 7.43 -0.49 -9.74
CA ARG A 70 7.55 0.86 -10.33
C ARG A 70 6.25 1.64 -10.23
N LYS A 71 5.11 1.02 -10.51
CA LYS A 71 3.79 1.68 -10.37
C LYS A 71 3.53 2.15 -8.93
N PHE A 72 3.87 1.34 -7.93
CA PHE A 72 3.77 1.78 -6.52
C PHE A 72 4.70 2.95 -6.21
N ILE A 73 5.93 2.92 -6.71
CA ILE A 73 6.90 4.01 -6.53
C ILE A 73 6.38 5.31 -7.17
N ASP A 74 5.79 5.23 -8.35
CA ASP A 74 5.23 6.40 -9.03
C ASP A 74 4.05 6.98 -8.24
N ILE A 75 3.15 6.13 -7.71
CA ILE A 75 2.10 6.58 -6.77
C ILE A 75 2.73 7.30 -5.57
N VAL A 76 3.74 6.72 -4.91
CA VAL A 76 4.34 7.33 -3.70
C VAL A 76 5.01 8.68 -4.00
N LYS A 77 5.64 8.84 -5.17
CA LYS A 77 6.26 10.10 -5.60
C LYS A 77 5.24 11.23 -5.79
N GLU A 78 3.97 10.94 -6.04
CA GLU A 78 2.94 11.98 -6.11
C GLU A 78 2.65 12.61 -4.73
N TYR A 79 3.07 11.97 -3.64
CA TYR A 79 2.78 12.37 -2.25
C TYR A 79 4.03 12.86 -1.49
N ARG A 80 5.22 12.83 -2.10
CA ARG A 80 6.52 13.14 -1.47
C ARG A 80 7.45 13.85 -2.45
#